data_AF-A0A0F8YJV8-F1
#
_entry.id   AF-A0A0F8YJV8-F1
#
_cell.length_a   1.000
_cell.length_b   1.000
_cell.length_c   1.000
_cell.angle_alpha   90.00
_cell.angle_beta   90.00
_cell.angle_gamma   90.00
#
_symmetry.space_group_name_H-M   'P 1'
#
loop_
_entity.id
_entity.type
_entity.pdbx_description
1 polymer ?
#
loop_
_entity_poly.entity_id
_entity_poly.type
_entity_poly.pdbx_seq_one_letter_code
_entity_poly.pdbx_strand_id
1 'polypeptide(L)'
;WLYQLCVYSLNPISEKKSFIVYPSTEEGVKDAKIEVKNPITNKKFSTVILKPLRIPQLIEVINSKDPKLMKQFAYKLITDKN
;
A
#
# COMPACT_ATOMS: atom_id res chain seq x y z
N TRP A 1 -2.54 11.01 -10.44
CA TRP A 1 -2.86 9.95 -9.47
C TRP A 1 -2.30 10.22 -8.05
N LEU A 2 -0.99 10.38 -7.87
CA LEU A 2 -0.34 10.68 -6.57
C LEU A 2 -0.96 11.87 -5.82
N TYR A 3 -1.35 12.94 -6.54
CA TYR A 3 -2.01 14.11 -5.95
C TYR A 3 -3.31 13.77 -5.20
N GLN A 4 -4.19 12.97 -5.80
CA GLN A 4 -5.45 12.57 -5.15
C GLN A 4 -5.20 11.77 -3.88
N LEU A 5 -4.16 10.95 -3.86
CA LEU A 5 -3.79 10.14 -2.69
C LEU A 5 -3.11 10.94 -1.59
N CYS A 6 -2.31 11.95 -1.96
CA CYS A 6 -1.87 12.95 -1.00
C CYS A 6 -3.09 13.56 -0.32
N VAL A 7 -4.08 14.03 -1.08
CA VAL A 7 -5.33 14.61 -0.55
C VAL A 7 -6.09 13.62 0.36
N TYR A 8 -6.26 12.37 -0.05
CA TYR A 8 -6.90 11.34 0.80
C TYR A 8 -6.11 11.05 2.08
N SER A 9 -4.77 11.08 2.03
CA SER A 9 -3.91 10.90 3.22
C SER A 9 -3.98 12.05 4.23
N LEU A 10 -4.52 13.21 3.82
CA LEU A 10 -4.76 14.34 4.73
C LEU A 10 -6.15 14.28 5.38
N ASN A 11 -6.99 13.29 5.03
CA ASN A 11 -8.32 13.16 5.61
C ASN A 11 -8.21 12.87 7.12
N PRO A 12 -8.78 13.72 8.00
CA PRO A 12 -8.67 13.56 9.45
C PRO A 12 -9.33 12.28 10.01
N ILE A 13 -10.10 11.57 9.19
CA ILE A 13 -10.77 10.30 9.56
C ILE A 13 -9.82 9.10 9.47
N SER A 14 -8.74 9.18 8.66
CA SER A 14 -7.80 8.07 8.51
C SER A 14 -6.52 8.27 9.31
N GLU A 15 -5.84 7.17 9.63
CA GLU A 15 -4.42 7.24 10.01
C GLU A 15 -3.67 8.10 8.97
N LYS A 16 -2.59 8.78 9.39
CA LYS A 16 -1.73 9.64 8.55
C LYS A 16 -0.90 8.83 7.54
N LYS A 17 -1.51 7.78 6.97
CA LYS A 17 -0.92 6.76 6.15
C LYS A 17 -1.92 6.32 5.09
N SER A 18 -1.48 6.26 3.84
CA SER A 18 -2.29 5.77 2.73
C SER A 18 -1.49 4.78 1.91
N PHE A 19 -2.16 3.74 1.39
CA PHE A 19 -1.55 2.72 0.55
C PHE A 19 -2.04 2.87 -0.88
N ILE A 20 -1.12 2.80 -1.85
CA ILE A 20 -1.40 2.68 -3.27
C ILE A 20 -1.02 1.26 -3.66
N VAL A 21 -2.01 0.43 -3.94
CA VAL A 21 -1.77 -0.90 -4.48
C VAL A 21 -1.75 -0.81 -6.00
N TYR A 22 -0.67 -1.25 -6.63
CA TYR A 22 -0.56 -1.29 -8.08
C TYR A 22 -0.20 -2.69 -8.57
N PRO A 23 -0.78 -3.16 -9.69
CA PRO A 23 -0.44 -4.47 -10.23
C PRO A 23 1.00 -4.49 -10.75
N SER A 24 1.72 -5.56 -10.49
CA SER A 24 3.04 -5.81 -11.08
C SER A 24 3.21 -7.27 -11.48
N THR A 25 3.82 -7.47 -12.64
CA THR A 25 4.28 -8.77 -13.14
C THR A 25 5.78 -8.99 -12.88
N GLU A 26 6.51 -7.95 -12.48
CA GLU A 26 7.94 -8.02 -12.26
C GLU A 26 8.28 -8.70 -10.92
N GLU A 27 9.37 -9.45 -10.93
CA GLU A 27 9.98 -9.98 -9.72
C GLU A 27 10.82 -8.90 -9.01
N GLY A 28 10.92 -8.96 -7.68
CA GLY A 28 11.79 -8.06 -6.92
C GLY A 28 11.25 -6.63 -6.72
N VAL A 29 10.01 -6.34 -7.15
CA VAL A 29 9.32 -5.07 -6.83
C VAL A 29 9.19 -4.87 -5.32
N LYS A 30 9.48 -3.65 -4.87
CA LYS A 30 9.51 -3.27 -3.45
C LYS A 30 8.51 -2.17 -3.14
N ASP A 31 8.15 -2.08 -1.88
CA ASP A 31 7.37 -0.96 -1.36
C ASP A 31 8.18 0.33 -1.53
N ALA A 32 7.54 1.38 -2.05
CA ALA A 32 8.10 2.72 -2.07
C ALA A 32 7.35 3.60 -1.07
N LYS A 33 8.10 4.25 -0.17
CA LYS A 33 7.55 5.09 0.89
C LYS A 33 7.82 6.55 0.58
N ILE A 34 6.75 7.32 0.48
CA ILE A 34 6.79 8.76 0.23
C ILE A 34 6.31 9.47 1.49
N GLU A 35 7.19 10.27 2.10
CA GLU A 35 6.82 11.10 3.23
C GLU A 35 6.21 12.41 2.73
N VAL A 36 4.98 12.70 3.15
CA VAL A 36 4.33 13.97 2.88
C VAL A 36 4.65 14.88 4.06
N LYS A 37 5.36 15.96 3.80
CA LYS A 37 5.74 16.96 4.80
C LYS A 37 4.78 18.14 4.75
N ASN A 38 4.50 18.72 5.90
CA ASN A 38 3.81 20.01 5.97
C ASN A 38 4.78 21.10 5.44
N PRO A 39 4.40 21.86 4.41
CA PRO A 39 5.31 22.83 3.78
C PRO A 39 5.69 24.00 4.70
N ILE A 40 4.86 24.31 5.71
CA ILE A 40 5.10 25.43 6.65
C ILE A 40 6.06 25.01 7.76
N THR A 41 5.94 23.78 8.27
CA THR A 41 6.73 23.31 9.42
C THR A 41 7.85 22.35 9.05
N ASN A 42 7.88 21.89 7.79
CA ASN A 42 8.71 20.79 7.27
C ASN A 42 8.61 19.47 8.07
N LYS A 43 7.66 19.37 9.00
CA LYS A 43 7.43 18.16 9.80
C LYS A 43 6.66 17.15 8.98
N LYS A 44 6.92 15.86 9.25
CA LYS A 44 6.16 14.76 8.68
C LYS A 44 4.67 14.92 8.99
N PHE A 45 3.86 14.99 7.95
CA PHE A 45 2.42 15.17 8.06
C PHE A 45 1.68 13.86 7.78
N SER A 46 2.04 13.16 6.69
CA SER A 46 1.51 11.84 6.36
C SER A 46 2.54 10.98 5.61
N THR A 47 2.20 9.73 5.33
CA THR A 47 3.01 8.80 4.53
C THR A 47 2.13 8.15 3.47
N VAL A 48 2.62 8.15 2.23
CA VAL A 48 2.01 7.36 1.15
C VAL A 48 2.94 6.18 0.87
N ILE A 49 2.41 4.96 0.88
CA ILE A 49 3.15 3.74 0.59
C ILE A 49 2.62 3.15 -0.72
N LEU A 50 3.47 3.09 -1.73
CA LEU A 50 3.19 2.34 -2.96
C LEU A 50 3.57 0.88 -2.72
N LYS A 51 2.58 0.00 -2.66
CA LYS A 51 2.77 -1.46 -2.54
C LYS A 51 2.50 -2.14 -3.88
N PRO A 52 3.48 -2.83 -4.46
CA PRO A 52 3.23 -3.68 -5.62
C PRO A 52 2.42 -4.92 -5.22
N LEU A 53 1.36 -5.20 -5.98
CA LEU A 53 0.62 -6.44 -5.95
C LEU A 53 1.17 -7.37 -7.03
N ARG A 54 1.90 -8.41 -6.61
CA ARG A 54 2.45 -9.41 -7.54
C ARG A 54 1.32 -10.26 -8.13
N ILE A 55 1.03 -10.03 -9.41
CA ILE A 55 -0.07 -10.69 -10.12
C ILE A 55 0.12 -12.22 -10.19
N PRO A 56 1.32 -12.76 -10.48
CA PRO A 56 1.51 -14.22 -10.47
C PRO A 56 1.16 -14.86 -9.12
N GLN A 57 1.60 -14.24 -8.02
CA GLN A 57 1.30 -14.71 -6.67
C GLN A 57 -0.19 -14.62 -6.34
N LEU A 58 -0.87 -13.55 -6.76
CA LEU A 58 -2.31 -13.42 -6.58
C LEU A 58 -3.07 -14.54 -7.31
N ILE A 59 -2.66 -14.87 -8.54
CA ILE A 59 -3.26 -15.95 -9.32
C ILE A 59 -3.09 -17.30 -8.61
N GLU A 60 -1.89 -17.59 -8.09
CA GLU A 60 -1.65 -18.81 -7.29
C GLU A 60 -2.59 -18.89 -6.07
N VAL A 61 -2.73 -17.78 -5.35
CA VAL A 61 -3.60 -17.71 -4.16
C VAL A 61 -5.07 -17.92 -4.53
N ILE A 62 -5.56 -17.29 -5.60
CA ILE A 62 -6.93 -17.47 -6.08
C ILE A 62 -7.17 -18.92 -6.52
N ASN A 63 -6.23 -19.50 -7.28
CA ASN A 63 -6.36 -20.86 -7.80
C ASN A 63 -6.28 -21.94 -6.72
N SER A 64 -5.61 -21.65 -5.59
CA SER A 64 -5.54 -22.58 -4.46
C SER A 64 -6.91 -22.86 -3.83
N LYS A 65 -7.87 -21.93 -4.00
CA LYS A 65 -9.20 -21.95 -3.35
C LYS A 65 -9.14 -22.12 -1.83
N ASP A 66 -7.98 -21.89 -1.19
CA ASP A 66 -7.83 -21.95 0.27
C ASP A 66 -8.23 -20.60 0.90
N PRO A 67 -9.35 -20.53 1.66
CA PRO A 67 -9.79 -19.30 2.31
C PRO A 67 -8.78 -18.77 3.33
N LYS A 68 -7.99 -19.64 3.95
CA LYS A 68 -6.97 -19.25 4.92
C LYS A 68 -5.82 -18.53 4.22
N LEU A 69 -5.36 -19.07 3.09
CA LEU A 69 -4.32 -18.46 2.27
C LEU A 69 -4.77 -17.11 1.70
N MET A 70 -6.01 -17.01 1.20
CA MET A 70 -6.59 -15.75 0.74
C MET A 70 -6.64 -14.68 1.84
N LYS A 71 -7.09 -15.06 3.04
CA LYS A 71 -7.13 -14.16 4.20
C LYS A 71 -5.73 -13.70 4.60
N GLN A 72 -4.75 -14.60 4.64
CA GLN A 72 -3.36 -14.25 4.94
C GLN A 72 -2.77 -13.30 3.89
N PHE A 73 -3.04 -13.54 2.61
CA PHE A 73 -2.60 -12.68 1.52
C PHE A 73 -3.20 -11.27 1.62
N ALA A 74 -4.51 -11.17 1.86
CA ALA A 74 -5.19 -9.90 2.07
C ALA A 74 -4.64 -9.14 3.30
N TYR A 75 -4.40 -9.82 4.42
CA TYR A 75 -3.78 -9.19 5.59
C TYR A 75 -2.41 -8.62 5.26
N LYS A 76 -1.58 -9.35 4.52
CA LYS A 76 -0.23 -8.93 4.14
C LYS A 76 -0.23 -7.68 3.23
N LEU A 77 -1.29 -7.46 2.45
CA LEU A 77 -1.44 -6.25 1.64
C LEU A 77 -1.80 -5.01 2.48
N ILE A 78 -2.58 -5.20 3.54
CA ILE A 78 -3.12 -4.10 4.36
C ILE A 78 -2.15 -3.75 5.51
N THR A 79 -1.38 -4.72 6.01
CA THR A 79 -0.40 -4.49 7.06
C THR A 79 0.93 -4.02 6.50
N ASP A 80 1.52 -3.04 7.18
CA ASP A 80 2.88 -2.63 6.91
C ASP A 80 3.82 -3.48 7.74
N LYS A 81 4.79 -4.14 7.08
CA LYS A 81 5.90 -4.75 7.79
C LYS A 81 6.79 -3.61 8.28
N ASN A 82 6.69 -3.29 9.57
CA ASN A 82 7.77 -2.62 10.29
C ASN A 82 8.95 -3.58 10.41
#